data_AF-A0A2D6FX72-F1
#
_entry.id   AF-A0A2D6FX72-F1
#
_cell.length_a   1.000
_cell.length_b   1.000
_cell.length_c   1.000
_cell.angle_alpha   90.00
_cell.angle_beta   90.00
_cell.angle_gamma   90.00
#
_symmetry.space_group_name_H-M   'P 1'
#
loop_
_entity.id
_entity.type
_entity.pdbx_description
1 polymer ?
#
loop_
_entity_poly.entity_id
_entity_poly.type
_entity_poly.pdbx_seq_one_letter_code
_entity_poly.pdbx_strand_id
1 'polypeptide(L)'
;MVLLAVAAPDANAQSAKFEFGVLGDTDYSLKKEKELPKVIAEMNKANLSFVVHVGDFEADPRPYGRAPTKISMPCVEENFKRVRAVFQTSKHPLILTPGDNDWTDCSKLKARKVKPLDALAMIRTMFYPKGKSLGQNPMPVVSQSNDSGFAKFVENLTWSKGGVTFATVHMVGSNNNMGKKPKPRAEYGMGEESLCQGQVG
;
A
#
# COMPACT_ATOMS: atom_id res chain seq x y z
N MET A 1 -49.27 -14.58 -28.63
CA MET A 1 -48.01 -15.35 -28.60
C MET A 1 -46.88 -14.33 -28.57
N VAL A 2 -46.27 -14.10 -27.40
CA VAL A 2 -45.18 -13.13 -27.23
C VAL A 2 -43.93 -13.95 -26.98
N LEU A 3 -42.95 -13.86 -27.90
CA LEU A 3 -41.61 -14.37 -27.64
C LEU A 3 -40.84 -13.30 -26.84
N LEU A 4 -40.52 -13.59 -25.58
CA LEU A 4 -39.39 -12.95 -24.91
C LEU A 4 -38.12 -13.68 -25.34
N ALA A 5 -37.28 -13.02 -26.13
CA ALA A 5 -35.90 -13.42 -26.31
C ALA A 5 -35.08 -12.82 -25.15
N VAL A 6 -34.73 -13.63 -24.17
CA VAL A 6 -33.69 -13.26 -23.19
C VAL A 6 -32.35 -13.57 -23.85
N ALA A 7 -31.70 -12.55 -24.41
CA ALA A 7 -30.30 -12.66 -24.74
C ALA A 7 -29.52 -12.65 -23.42
N ALA A 8 -28.92 -13.78 -23.06
CA ALA A 8 -27.90 -13.80 -22.04
C ALA A 8 -26.77 -12.86 -22.50
N PRO A 9 -26.25 -11.95 -21.66
CA PRO A 9 -25.04 -11.25 -22.02
C PRO A 9 -23.96 -12.30 -22.25
N ASP A 10 -23.33 -12.25 -23.42
CA ASP A 10 -22.17 -13.05 -23.74
C ASP A 10 -21.15 -12.90 -22.60
N ALA A 11 -21.02 -13.94 -21.78
CA ALA A 11 -19.97 -14.08 -20.79
C ALA A 11 -18.67 -14.41 -21.52
N ASN A 12 -18.25 -13.53 -22.42
CA ASN A 12 -16.97 -13.57 -23.09
C ASN A 12 -16.13 -12.39 -22.60
N ALA A 13 -15.98 -12.30 -21.28
CA ALA A 13 -14.86 -11.59 -20.68
C ALA A 13 -13.60 -12.43 -20.95
N GLN A 14 -13.16 -12.43 -22.20
CA GLN A 14 -11.87 -13.00 -22.54
C GLN A 14 -10.83 -12.22 -21.72
N SER A 15 -10.29 -12.87 -20.68
CA SER A 15 -9.26 -12.33 -19.79
C SER A 15 -8.13 -11.75 -20.63
N ALA A 16 -8.17 -10.45 -20.89
CA ALA A 16 -7.15 -9.78 -21.68
C ALA A 16 -5.82 -9.92 -20.94
N LYS A 17 -4.77 -10.32 -21.66
CA LYS A 17 -3.41 -10.38 -21.10
C LYS A 17 -3.04 -9.00 -20.55
N PHE A 18 -2.47 -8.97 -19.35
CA PHE A 18 -1.95 -7.75 -18.74
C PHE A 18 -0.67 -8.07 -17.97
N GLU A 19 0.14 -7.04 -17.80
CA GLU A 19 1.36 -7.06 -16.99
C GLU A 19 1.24 -6.02 -15.88
N PHE A 20 1.86 -6.26 -14.74
CA PHE A 20 1.96 -5.31 -13.65
C PHE A 20 3.32 -5.42 -12.96
N GLY A 21 3.80 -4.31 -12.42
CA GLY A 21 5.06 -4.26 -11.69
C GLY A 21 4.85 -4.52 -10.19
N VAL A 22 5.85 -5.11 -9.54
CA VAL A 22 5.90 -5.28 -8.08
C VAL A 22 7.26 -4.81 -7.58
N LEU A 23 7.28 -4.04 -6.50
CA LEU A 23 8.48 -3.61 -5.78
C LEU A 23 8.20 -3.52 -4.27
N GLY A 24 9.24 -3.50 -3.46
CA GLY A 24 9.19 -3.35 -2.01
C GLY A 24 10.61 -3.16 -1.47
N ASP A 25 10.75 -2.88 -0.18
CA ASP A 25 12.05 -2.86 0.50
C ASP A 25 13.08 -1.88 -0.10
N THR A 26 12.63 -0.66 -0.41
CA THR A 26 13.33 0.23 -1.35
C THR A 26 14.30 1.21 -0.71
N ASP A 27 14.06 1.75 0.50
CA ASP A 27 14.82 2.92 0.99
C ASP A 27 15.79 2.59 2.14
N TYR A 28 16.26 1.35 2.22
CA TYR A 28 17.09 0.84 3.33
C TYR A 28 18.51 1.44 3.43
N SER A 29 18.86 2.38 2.54
CA SER A 29 20.09 3.16 2.59
C SER A 29 20.02 4.37 1.67
N LEU A 30 20.85 5.39 1.91
CA LEU A 30 21.02 6.52 0.99
C LEU A 30 21.38 6.11 -0.44
N LYS A 31 21.99 4.92 -0.63
CA LYS A 31 22.24 4.36 -1.96
C LYS A 31 20.94 3.91 -2.60
N LYS A 32 20.14 3.09 -1.90
CA LYS A 32 18.89 2.58 -2.44
C LYS A 32 17.83 3.68 -2.62
N GLU A 33 17.82 4.71 -1.77
CA GLU A 33 17.01 5.92 -1.97
C GLU A 33 17.27 6.59 -3.34
N LYS A 34 18.51 6.50 -3.86
CA LYS A 34 18.89 6.98 -5.20
C LYS A 34 18.61 5.96 -6.32
N GLU A 35 18.37 4.70 -5.97
CA GLU A 35 18.01 3.62 -6.90
C GLU A 35 16.50 3.60 -7.14
N LEU A 36 15.66 3.91 -6.14
CA LEU A 36 14.19 3.91 -6.28
C LEU A 36 13.68 4.75 -7.47
N PRO A 37 14.11 6.01 -7.69
CA PRO A 37 13.71 6.77 -8.88
C PRO A 37 14.10 6.10 -10.20
N LYS A 38 15.23 5.37 -10.22
CA LYS A 38 15.69 4.64 -11.41
C LYS A 38 14.83 3.40 -11.65
N VAL A 39 14.46 2.68 -10.61
CA VAL A 39 13.53 1.55 -10.70
C VAL A 39 12.18 2.01 -11.27
N ILE A 40 11.62 3.10 -10.74
CA ILE A 40 10.38 3.67 -11.31
C ILE A 40 10.58 4.12 -12.76
N ALA A 41 11.73 4.73 -13.09
CA ALA A 41 12.03 5.12 -14.46
C ALA A 41 12.13 3.93 -15.43
N GLU A 42 12.66 2.77 -15.00
CA GLU A 42 12.65 1.55 -15.81
C GLU A 42 11.23 0.98 -15.94
N MET A 43 10.44 0.92 -14.86
CA MET A 43 9.03 0.52 -14.92
C MET A 43 8.22 1.41 -15.87
N ASN A 44 8.52 2.70 -15.92
CA ASN A 44 7.89 3.67 -16.81
C ASN A 44 8.18 3.43 -18.31
N LYS A 45 9.15 2.58 -18.66
CA LYS A 45 9.41 2.16 -20.05
C LYS A 45 8.58 0.94 -20.46
N ALA A 46 8.10 0.16 -19.51
CA ALA A 46 7.27 -1.02 -19.75
C ALA A 46 5.79 -0.64 -19.90
N ASN A 47 5.01 -1.49 -20.58
CA ASN A 47 3.57 -1.33 -20.75
C ASN A 47 2.79 -1.98 -19.60
N LEU A 48 2.97 -1.46 -18.39
CA LEU A 48 2.36 -1.99 -17.18
C LEU A 48 0.94 -1.44 -16.99
N SER A 49 0.02 -2.30 -16.57
CA SER A 49 -1.34 -1.89 -16.21
C SER A 49 -1.41 -1.15 -14.88
N PHE A 50 -0.52 -1.50 -13.94
CA PHE A 50 -0.33 -0.87 -12.65
C PHE A 50 1.00 -1.34 -12.03
N VAL A 51 1.39 -0.73 -10.94
CA VAL A 51 2.56 -1.08 -10.11
C VAL A 51 2.11 -1.21 -8.66
N VAL A 52 2.60 -2.22 -7.94
CA VAL A 52 2.30 -2.46 -6.52
C VAL A 52 3.58 -2.36 -5.69
N HIS A 53 3.60 -1.43 -4.74
CA HIS A 53 4.61 -1.36 -3.69
C HIS A 53 4.14 -2.17 -2.47
N VAL A 54 4.86 -3.24 -2.10
CA VAL A 54 4.43 -4.21 -1.08
C VAL A 54 4.86 -3.89 0.36
N GLY A 55 5.36 -2.68 0.58
CA GLY A 55 5.70 -2.15 1.90
C GLY A 55 7.19 -1.89 2.07
N ASP A 56 7.53 -1.32 3.23
CA ASP A 56 8.88 -0.94 3.63
C ASP A 56 9.54 0.02 2.63
N PHE A 57 8.82 1.12 2.38
CA PHE A 57 9.36 2.27 1.65
C PHE A 57 10.18 3.19 2.56
N GLU A 58 10.19 2.93 3.88
CA GLU A 58 11.08 3.51 4.87
C GLU A 58 12.21 2.54 5.25
N ALA A 59 13.33 3.09 5.75
CA ALA A 59 14.40 2.29 6.34
C ALA A 59 14.07 1.89 7.79
N ASP A 60 14.63 0.77 8.27
CA ASP A 60 14.63 0.45 9.70
C ASP A 60 15.18 1.65 10.52
N PRO A 61 14.41 2.19 11.49
CA PRO A 61 14.82 3.33 12.31
C PRO A 61 15.88 3.01 13.37
N ARG A 62 16.05 1.73 13.77
CA ARG A 62 17.01 1.31 14.81
C ARG A 62 18.46 1.78 14.54
N PRO A 63 19.01 1.65 13.32
CA PRO A 63 20.37 2.11 13.02
C PRO A 63 20.54 3.62 12.98
N TYR A 64 19.48 4.43 12.88
CA TYR A 64 19.62 5.87 12.62
C TYR A 64 20.51 6.57 13.66
N GLY A 65 20.27 6.34 14.95
CA GLY A 65 21.02 7.01 16.02
C GLY A 65 22.52 6.68 16.06
N ARG A 66 22.93 5.49 15.57
CA ARG A 66 24.34 5.07 15.53
C ARG A 66 25.04 5.45 14.22
N ALA A 67 24.27 5.68 13.16
CA ALA A 67 24.80 5.93 11.82
C ALA A 67 23.85 6.83 11.00
N PRO A 68 23.65 8.10 11.39
CA PRO A 68 22.68 8.99 10.76
C PRO A 68 23.05 9.38 9.32
N THR A 69 24.25 9.01 8.86
CA THR A 69 24.74 9.22 7.49
C THR A 69 24.50 8.02 6.56
N LYS A 70 23.86 6.93 7.05
CA LYS A 70 23.60 5.71 6.26
C LYS A 70 22.19 5.64 5.68
N ILE A 71 21.22 6.27 6.36
CA ILE A 71 19.81 6.32 5.99
C ILE A 71 19.30 7.74 6.24
N SER A 72 18.34 8.20 5.44
CA SER A 72 17.56 9.39 5.78
C SER A 72 16.82 9.18 7.12
N MET A 73 16.43 10.26 7.81
CA MET A 73 15.64 10.14 9.04
C MET A 73 14.29 9.50 8.68
N PRO A 74 13.99 8.28 9.17
CA PRO A 74 12.74 7.65 8.83
C PRO A 74 11.61 8.13 9.73
N CYS A 75 10.37 7.77 9.40
CA CYS A 75 9.19 8.03 10.24
C CYS A 75 8.87 9.52 10.48
N VAL A 76 9.29 10.39 9.57
CA VAL A 76 9.02 11.84 9.61
C VAL A 76 8.40 12.30 8.31
N GLU A 77 7.60 13.35 8.39
CA GLU A 77 6.85 13.89 7.26
C GLU A 77 7.75 14.25 6.08
N GLU A 78 8.96 14.74 6.34
CA GLU A 78 9.95 15.09 5.32
C GLU A 78 10.35 13.87 4.47
N ASN A 79 10.56 12.71 5.10
CA ASN A 79 10.94 11.51 4.37
C ASN A 79 9.74 10.91 3.62
N PHE A 80 8.55 10.92 4.23
CA PHE A 80 7.30 10.55 3.56
C PHE A 80 7.05 11.41 2.32
N LYS A 81 7.29 12.72 2.39
CA LYS A 81 7.16 13.63 1.24
C LYS A 81 8.16 13.28 0.14
N ARG A 82 9.42 12.98 0.49
CA ARG A 82 10.45 12.55 -0.46
C ARG A 82 10.02 11.28 -1.20
N VAL A 83 9.62 10.24 -0.49
CA VAL A 83 9.20 8.97 -1.10
C VAL A 83 7.95 9.17 -1.96
N ARG A 84 6.94 9.89 -1.44
CA ARG A 84 5.72 10.21 -2.19
C ARG A 84 6.02 10.95 -3.49
N ALA A 85 6.96 11.89 -3.49
CA ALA A 85 7.37 12.60 -4.70
C ALA A 85 7.92 11.62 -5.75
N VAL A 86 8.71 10.63 -5.33
CA VAL A 86 9.22 9.57 -6.21
C VAL A 86 8.08 8.70 -6.74
N PHE A 87 7.15 8.24 -5.88
CA PHE A 87 5.98 7.45 -6.32
C PHE A 87 5.09 8.21 -7.32
N GLN A 88 4.96 9.54 -7.17
CA GLN A 88 4.25 10.40 -8.12
C GLN A 88 4.96 10.58 -9.47
N THR A 89 6.18 10.06 -9.64
CA THR A 89 6.84 9.98 -10.96
C THR A 89 6.47 8.72 -11.75
N SER A 90 5.75 7.77 -11.14
CA SER A 90 5.21 6.62 -11.85
C SER A 90 4.23 7.08 -12.94
N LYS A 91 4.48 6.69 -14.20
CA LYS A 91 3.53 6.88 -15.32
C LYS A 91 2.36 5.92 -15.24
N HIS A 92 2.47 4.88 -14.41
CA HIS A 92 1.44 3.87 -14.19
C HIS A 92 0.69 4.13 -12.89
N PRO A 93 -0.56 3.64 -12.74
CA PRO A 93 -1.21 3.57 -11.43
C PRO A 93 -0.29 2.88 -10.42
N LEU A 94 -0.04 3.51 -9.26
CA LEU A 94 0.79 2.95 -8.20
C LEU A 94 -0.06 2.68 -6.96
N ILE A 95 -0.10 1.42 -6.54
CA ILE A 95 -0.76 0.93 -5.33
C ILE A 95 0.29 0.71 -4.25
N LEU A 96 -0.02 1.02 -3.00
CA LEU A 96 0.86 0.84 -1.85
C LEU A 96 0.12 0.08 -0.75
N THR A 97 0.75 -0.93 -0.17
CA THR A 97 0.43 -1.41 1.18
C THR A 97 1.59 -1.05 2.11
N PRO A 98 1.36 -0.54 3.34
CA PRO A 98 2.45 -0.20 4.24
C PRO A 98 3.07 -1.47 4.85
N GLY A 99 4.36 -1.42 5.14
CA GLY A 99 5.11 -2.41 5.89
C GLY A 99 5.40 -1.98 7.33
N ASP A 100 6.26 -2.71 8.04
CA ASP A 100 6.50 -2.52 9.47
C ASP A 100 7.44 -1.35 9.76
N ASN A 101 8.45 -1.14 8.89
CA ASN A 101 9.36 0.01 8.92
C ASN A 101 8.65 1.34 8.69
N ASP A 102 7.56 1.31 7.93
CA ASP A 102 6.81 2.52 7.55
C ASP A 102 6.13 3.17 8.77
N TRP A 103 5.70 2.38 9.77
CA TRP A 103 4.98 2.94 10.92
C TRP A 103 5.17 2.20 12.26
N THR A 104 5.14 0.86 12.32
CA THR A 104 5.22 0.13 13.60
C THR A 104 6.58 0.31 14.29
N ASP A 105 7.64 0.24 13.49
CA ASP A 105 9.00 0.33 13.97
C ASP A 105 9.45 1.74 14.25
N CYS A 106 8.66 2.75 13.89
CA CYS A 106 8.91 4.15 14.28
C CYS A 106 9.05 4.34 15.80
N SER A 107 8.43 3.46 16.60
CA SER A 107 8.64 3.41 18.06
C SER A 107 10.08 3.09 18.48
N LYS A 108 10.90 2.54 17.57
CA LYS A 108 12.31 2.17 17.78
C LYS A 108 13.29 3.28 17.42
N LEU A 109 12.81 4.38 16.82
CA LEU A 109 13.65 5.53 16.53
C LEU A 109 14.12 6.18 17.83
N LYS A 110 15.43 6.10 18.11
CA LYS A 110 16.01 6.67 19.34
C LYS A 110 16.24 8.18 19.26
N ALA A 111 16.47 8.71 18.05
CA ALA A 111 16.77 10.12 17.83
C ALA A 111 15.56 11.03 18.07
N ARG A 112 14.34 10.50 17.99
CA ARG A 112 13.09 11.22 18.20
C ARG A 112 12.01 10.25 18.67
N LYS A 113 11.19 10.66 19.64
CA LYS A 113 9.98 9.90 20.00
C LYS A 113 8.94 10.05 18.90
N VAL A 114 8.64 8.95 18.21
CA VAL A 114 7.54 8.87 17.22
C VAL A 114 6.55 7.81 17.70
N LYS A 115 5.26 8.16 17.78
CA LYS A 115 4.21 7.18 18.04
C LYS A 115 3.85 6.49 16.72
N PRO A 116 3.83 5.16 16.65
CA PRO A 116 3.46 4.44 15.43
C PRO A 116 2.14 4.88 14.80
N LEU A 117 1.10 5.12 15.61
CA LEU A 117 -0.21 5.53 15.09
C LEU A 117 -0.20 6.94 14.50
N ASP A 118 0.69 7.84 14.97
CA ASP A 118 0.85 9.16 14.37
C ASP A 118 1.52 9.03 12.99
N ALA A 119 2.52 8.15 12.86
CA ALA A 119 3.16 7.83 11.58
C ALA A 119 2.16 7.19 10.59
N LEU A 120 1.38 6.20 11.04
CA LEU A 120 0.35 5.57 10.23
C LEU A 120 -0.73 6.56 9.77
N ALA A 121 -1.16 7.48 10.65
CA ALA A 121 -2.10 8.53 10.28
C ALA A 121 -1.53 9.43 9.16
N MET A 122 -0.26 9.83 9.25
CA MET A 122 0.42 10.58 8.19
C MET A 122 0.46 9.80 6.87
N ILE A 123 0.80 8.51 6.92
CA ILE A 123 0.83 7.64 5.74
C ILE A 123 -0.55 7.56 5.10
N ARG A 124 -1.59 7.27 5.89
CA ARG A 124 -2.99 7.21 5.43
C ARG A 124 -3.41 8.52 4.75
N THR A 125 -3.05 9.67 5.31
CA THR A 125 -3.35 10.98 4.69
C THR A 125 -2.57 11.23 3.40
N MET A 126 -1.29 10.85 3.34
CA MET A 126 -0.41 11.22 2.24
C MET A 126 -0.48 10.28 1.04
N PHE A 127 -0.65 8.98 1.27
CA PHE A 127 -0.49 7.94 0.25
C PHE A 127 -1.81 7.34 -0.25
N TYR A 128 -2.95 7.64 0.38
CA TYR A 128 -4.24 7.02 0.04
C TYR A 128 -5.29 8.08 -0.34
N PRO A 129 -5.19 8.68 -1.56
CA PRO A 129 -6.24 9.54 -2.05
C PRO A 129 -7.55 8.77 -2.21
N LYS A 130 -8.68 9.41 -1.85
CA LYS A 130 -9.99 8.75 -1.87
C LYS A 130 -10.35 8.20 -3.26
N GLY A 131 -10.60 6.89 -3.33
CA GLY A 131 -11.13 6.19 -4.50
C GLY A 131 -10.16 6.03 -5.68
N LYS A 132 -8.87 6.36 -5.53
CA LYS A 132 -7.90 6.26 -6.62
C LYS A 132 -6.50 5.87 -6.14
N SER A 133 -5.69 5.31 -7.04
CA SER A 133 -4.27 5.01 -6.78
C SER A 133 -3.38 6.26 -6.78
N LEU A 134 -2.09 6.08 -6.47
CA LEU A 134 -1.03 7.06 -6.74
C LEU A 134 -0.58 6.99 -8.21
N GLY A 135 0.42 7.81 -8.56
CA GLY A 135 1.01 7.91 -9.89
C GLY A 135 0.37 9.01 -10.76
N GLN A 136 0.97 9.25 -11.92
CA GLN A 136 0.55 10.30 -12.86
C GLN A 136 -0.75 9.94 -13.59
N ASN A 137 -1.00 8.65 -13.78
CA ASN A 137 -2.22 8.12 -14.39
C ASN A 137 -2.92 7.21 -13.37
N PRO A 138 -3.59 7.77 -12.35
CA PRO A 138 -4.20 6.99 -11.30
C PRO A 138 -5.40 6.19 -11.80
N MET A 139 -5.61 4.99 -11.25
CA MET A 139 -6.78 4.16 -11.55
C MET A 139 -7.78 4.17 -10.38
N PRO A 140 -9.09 3.93 -10.64
CA PRO A 140 -10.06 3.73 -9.59
C PRO A 140 -9.71 2.52 -8.71
N VAL A 141 -9.93 2.67 -7.41
CA VAL A 141 -9.82 1.59 -6.41
C VAL A 141 -10.97 1.69 -5.43
N VAL A 142 -11.39 0.56 -4.86
CA VAL A 142 -12.37 0.52 -3.78
C VAL A 142 -11.62 0.34 -2.48
N SER A 143 -11.86 1.21 -1.51
CA SER A 143 -11.27 1.11 -0.17
C SER A 143 -12.22 0.40 0.78
N GLN A 144 -11.72 -0.53 1.60
CA GLN A 144 -12.47 -1.16 2.69
C GLN A 144 -13.01 -0.12 3.69
N SER A 145 -12.41 1.07 3.76
CA SER A 145 -12.95 2.18 4.56
C SER A 145 -14.39 2.61 4.19
N ASN A 146 -14.89 2.20 3.02
CA ASN A 146 -16.28 2.39 2.63
C ASN A 146 -17.24 1.41 3.32
N ASP A 147 -16.73 0.31 3.87
CA ASP A 147 -17.54 -0.69 4.54
C ASP A 147 -17.84 -0.26 5.98
N SER A 148 -19.09 -0.46 6.41
CA SER A 148 -19.50 -0.17 7.78
C SER A 148 -18.61 -0.92 8.77
N GLY A 149 -18.04 -0.19 9.74
CA GLY A 149 -17.12 -0.73 10.74
C GLY A 149 -15.64 -0.69 10.37
N PHE A 150 -15.29 -0.43 9.10
CA PHE A 150 -13.90 -0.49 8.61
C PHE A 150 -13.31 0.86 8.20
N ALA A 151 -13.92 1.97 8.62
CA ALA A 151 -13.55 3.35 8.23
C ALA A 151 -12.06 3.73 8.42
N LYS A 152 -11.29 2.98 9.23
CA LYS A 152 -9.85 3.20 9.46
C LYS A 152 -8.94 2.54 8.41
N PHE A 153 -9.43 1.56 7.63
CA PHE A 153 -8.65 0.75 6.70
C PHE A 153 -8.67 1.35 5.29
N VAL A 154 -8.08 2.53 5.15
CA VAL A 154 -8.02 3.23 3.86
C VAL A 154 -7.06 2.55 2.88
N GLU A 155 -6.08 1.83 3.41
CA GLU A 155 -5.02 1.12 2.70
C GLU A 155 -5.40 -0.29 2.24
N ASN A 156 -6.53 -0.83 2.71
CA ASN A 156 -7.10 -2.07 2.19
C ASN A 156 -7.90 -1.72 0.93
N LEU A 157 -7.26 -1.91 -0.22
CA LEU A 157 -7.77 -1.51 -1.52
C LEU A 157 -8.07 -2.73 -2.36
N THR A 158 -9.19 -2.73 -3.10
CA THR A 158 -9.50 -3.72 -4.12
C THR A 158 -9.64 -3.08 -5.50
N TRP A 159 -9.23 -3.82 -6.52
CA TRP A 159 -9.39 -3.45 -7.94
C TRP A 159 -9.39 -4.71 -8.80
N SER A 160 -9.88 -4.59 -10.04
CA SER A 160 -9.92 -5.72 -10.97
C SER A 160 -9.23 -5.37 -12.29
N LYS A 161 -8.50 -6.32 -12.86
CA LYS A 161 -7.88 -6.21 -14.19
C LYS A 161 -7.88 -7.57 -14.87
N GLY A 162 -8.32 -7.61 -16.13
CA GLY A 162 -8.31 -8.86 -16.92
C GLY A 162 -9.08 -10.02 -16.28
N GLY A 163 -10.17 -9.74 -15.57
CA GLY A 163 -10.94 -10.78 -14.86
C GLY A 163 -10.32 -11.25 -13.53
N VAL A 164 -9.19 -10.69 -13.10
CA VAL A 164 -8.56 -10.97 -11.80
C VAL A 164 -8.85 -9.83 -10.83
N THR A 165 -9.30 -10.15 -9.62
CA THR A 165 -9.41 -9.20 -8.51
C THR A 165 -8.15 -9.24 -7.65
N PHE A 166 -7.64 -8.06 -7.34
CA PHE A 166 -6.49 -7.82 -6.49
C PHE A 166 -6.95 -7.14 -5.21
N ALA A 167 -6.21 -7.38 -4.13
CA ALA A 167 -6.42 -6.70 -2.86
C ALA A 167 -5.07 -6.37 -2.20
N THR A 168 -4.98 -5.21 -1.56
CA THR A 168 -4.00 -4.96 -0.51
C THR A 168 -4.63 -5.29 0.84
N VAL A 169 -3.85 -5.92 1.72
CA VAL A 169 -4.31 -6.25 3.07
C VAL A 169 -3.30 -5.72 4.07
N HIS A 170 -3.79 -4.93 5.01
CA HIS A 170 -3.03 -4.45 6.15
C HIS A 170 -2.74 -5.61 7.09
N MET A 171 -1.59 -6.26 6.88
CA MET A 171 -1.05 -7.33 7.72
C MET A 171 0.39 -6.97 8.08
N VAL A 172 0.55 -6.11 9.09
CA VAL A 172 1.87 -5.56 9.43
C VAL A 172 2.40 -6.13 10.75
N GLY A 173 3.66 -6.57 10.73
CA GLY A 173 4.45 -7.00 11.89
C GLY A 173 4.32 -8.47 12.26
N SER A 174 5.26 -8.98 13.07
CA SER A 174 5.18 -10.33 13.64
C SER A 174 3.94 -10.44 14.55
N ASN A 175 3.00 -11.32 14.20
CA ASN A 175 1.76 -11.60 14.96
C ASN A 175 0.67 -10.51 14.88
N ASN A 176 0.50 -9.81 13.75
CA ASN A 176 -0.60 -8.84 13.50
C ASN A 176 -0.75 -7.75 14.59
N ASN A 177 0.37 -7.30 15.18
CA ASN A 177 0.39 -6.35 16.30
C ASN A 177 -0.23 -6.87 17.63
N MET A 178 -0.36 -8.19 17.84
CA MET A 178 -0.75 -8.81 19.13
C MET A 178 0.06 -8.32 20.34
N GLY A 179 1.32 -7.94 20.11
CA GLY A 179 2.28 -7.74 21.19
C GLY A 179 2.66 -9.05 21.89
N LYS A 180 3.47 -8.95 22.96
CA LYS A 180 3.91 -10.08 23.80
C LYS A 180 3.09 -10.24 25.10
N LYS A 181 2.03 -9.43 25.26
CA LYS A 181 1.17 -9.41 26.46
C LYS A 181 -0.20 -9.97 26.09
N PRO A 182 -0.99 -10.51 27.03
CA PRO A 182 -2.31 -11.09 26.77
C PRO A 182 -3.38 -10.06 26.37
N LYS A 183 -3.00 -8.82 26.02
CA LYS A 183 -3.90 -7.80 25.51
C LYS A 183 -3.44 -7.38 24.11
N PRO A 184 -4.30 -7.54 23.10
CA PRO A 184 -4.00 -7.07 21.77
C PRO A 184 -3.80 -5.55 21.75
N ARG A 185 -2.91 -5.06 20.87
CA ARG A 185 -2.78 -3.61 20.65
C ARG A 185 -3.95 -3.10 19.82
N ALA A 186 -4.13 -1.78 19.78
CA ALA A 186 -5.29 -1.10 19.21
C ALA A 186 -5.67 -1.46 17.75
N GLU A 187 -4.83 -2.20 17.03
CA GLU A 187 -5.06 -2.60 15.64
C GLU A 187 -5.25 -4.11 15.43
N TYR A 188 -5.05 -4.93 16.46
CA TYR A 188 -5.21 -6.38 16.33
C TYR A 188 -6.70 -6.76 16.18
N GLY A 189 -6.99 -7.66 15.23
CA GLY A 189 -8.30 -8.33 15.07
C GLY A 189 -9.29 -7.65 14.14
N MET A 190 -8.95 -6.51 13.52
CA MET A 190 -9.88 -5.79 12.65
C MET A 190 -9.62 -5.98 11.13
N GLY A 191 -8.54 -6.65 10.73
CA GLY A 191 -8.13 -6.79 9.32
C GLY A 191 -8.55 -8.08 8.62
N GLU A 192 -8.93 -9.13 9.35
CA GLU A 192 -9.01 -10.50 8.79
C GLU A 192 -10.45 -10.96 8.46
N GLU A 193 -11.49 -10.45 9.14
CA GLU A 193 -12.82 -11.10 9.10
C GLU A 193 -13.76 -10.71 7.94
N SER A 194 -13.59 -9.56 7.26
CA SER A 194 -14.60 -9.12 6.25
C SER A 194 -14.24 -9.33 4.77
N LEU A 195 -12.96 -9.56 4.43
CA LEU A 195 -12.54 -9.64 3.03
C LEU A 195 -13.10 -10.85 2.27
N CYS A 196 -13.53 -11.90 2.98
CA CYS A 196 -14.15 -13.08 2.37
C CYS A 196 -15.69 -13.03 2.31
N GLN A 197 -16.35 -12.03 2.91
CA GLN A 197 -17.82 -11.99 3.01
C GLN A 197 -18.47 -10.98 2.03
N GLY A 198 -17.69 -10.13 1.36
CA GLY A 198 -18.19 -9.03 0.54
C GLY A 198 -18.41 -9.29 -0.96
N GLN A 199 -18.29 -10.52 -1.46
CA GLN A 199 -18.38 -10.83 -2.91
C GLN A 199 -19.43 -11.87 -3.31
N VAL A 200 -20.42 -12.15 -2.45
CA VAL A 200 -21.62 -12.91 -2.84
C VAL A 200 -22.80 -11.95 -2.89
N GLY A 201 -22.99 -11.33 -4.05
CA GLY A 201 -24.09 -10.42 -4.38
C GLY A 201 -24.10 -10.12 -5.86
#